data_AF-A0A3P3DRL6-F1
#
_entry.id   AF-A0A3P3DRL6-F1
#
_cell.length_a   1.000
_cell.length_b   1.000
_cell.length_c   1.000
_cell.angle_alpha   90.00
_cell.angle_beta   90.00
_cell.angle_gamma   90.00
#
_symmetry.space_group_name_H-M   'P 1'
#
loop_
_entity.id
_entity.type
_entity.pdbx_description
1 polymer ?
#
loop_
_entity_poly.entity_id
_entity_poly.type
_entity_poly.pdbx_seq_one_letter_code
_entity_poly.pdbx_strand_id
1 'polypeptide(L)'
;MKRLIRTALRPLRSEEGAVTAEFVIIFPIVVALIGFLVLISLMISTTSDVQQVAHELARKSFRHLNGSNPPEDVCQKLRQDDLAGIVSETLLVRAEKLTLRPCPSQPDAQGRVTITVDYNFGGDFVQGLGRSFGVELGTITRSSVTFL
;
A
#
# COMPACT_ATOMS: atom_id res chain seq x y z
N MET A 1 41.18 3.47 65.98
CA MET A 1 39.84 3.43 65.33
C MET A 1 39.96 3.66 63.81
N LYS A 2 40.47 2.71 63.02
CA LYS A 2 40.64 2.86 61.55
C LYS A 2 40.60 1.52 60.77
N ARG A 3 39.69 0.60 61.13
CA ARG A 3 39.54 -0.69 60.40
C ARG A 3 38.10 -1.18 60.39
N LEU A 4 37.18 -0.47 59.71
CA LEU A 4 35.81 -0.98 59.54
C LEU A 4 35.09 -0.41 58.29
N ILE A 5 35.83 -0.04 57.23
CA ILE A 5 35.21 0.39 55.95
C ILE A 5 35.93 -0.33 54.79
N ARG A 6 35.84 -1.66 54.74
CA ARG A 6 36.31 -2.44 53.58
C ARG A 6 35.42 -3.63 53.23
N THR A 7 34.16 -3.63 53.64
CA THR A 7 33.29 -4.80 53.46
C THR A 7 31.95 -4.49 52.77
N ALA A 8 31.82 -3.32 52.12
CA ALA A 8 30.58 -2.93 51.44
C ALA A 8 30.74 -2.71 49.92
N LEU A 9 31.82 -3.20 49.31
CA LEU A 9 32.01 -3.19 47.86
C LEU A 9 32.46 -4.57 47.36
N ARG A 10 31.50 -5.48 47.25
CA ARG A 10 31.52 -6.65 46.37
C ARG A 10 30.07 -6.96 45.97
N PRO A 11 29.83 -7.50 44.77
CA PRO A 11 29.54 -6.72 43.59
C PRO A 11 28.05 -6.75 43.24
N LEU A 12 27.47 -5.60 42.88
CA LEU A 12 26.19 -5.52 42.15
C LEU A 12 26.35 -5.94 40.68
N ARG A 13 27.19 -6.94 40.42
CA ARG A 13 27.36 -7.54 39.10
C ARG A 13 26.52 -8.79 39.05
N SER A 14 25.20 -8.59 39.16
CA SER A 14 24.23 -9.61 38.77
C SER A 14 24.10 -9.52 37.25
N GLU A 15 24.77 -10.43 36.55
CA GLU A 15 24.70 -10.52 35.08
C GLU A 15 23.32 -11.04 34.61
N GLU A 16 22.52 -11.62 35.52
CA GLU A 16 21.15 -12.07 35.24
C GLU A 16 20.21 -10.91 34.90
N GLY A 17 20.39 -9.73 35.52
CA GLY A 17 19.59 -8.53 35.23
C GLY A 17 19.99 -7.82 33.93
N ALA A 18 21.26 -7.96 33.52
CA ALA A 18 21.77 -7.35 32.30
C ALA A 18 21.17 -8.01 31.05
N VAL A 19 21.05 -9.35 31.05
CA VAL A 19 20.44 -10.11 29.94
C VAL A 19 18.96 -9.75 29.79
N THR A 20 18.22 -9.57 30.89
CA THR A 20 16.83 -9.12 30.82
C THR A 20 16.69 -7.69 30.31
N ALA A 21 17.60 -6.78 30.67
CA ALA A 21 17.58 -5.39 30.19
C ALA A 21 17.87 -5.30 28.68
N GLU A 22 18.84 -6.08 28.19
CA GLU A 22 19.14 -6.18 26.76
C GLU A 22 17.96 -6.76 25.97
N PHE A 23 17.31 -7.80 26.49
CA PHE A 23 16.15 -8.40 25.83
C PHE A 23 14.96 -7.43 25.77
N VAL A 24 14.70 -6.66 26.82
CA VAL A 24 13.62 -5.66 26.86
C VAL A 24 13.84 -4.53 25.84
N ILE A 25 15.09 -4.27 25.43
CA ILE A 25 15.41 -3.28 24.39
C ILE A 25 15.39 -3.91 23.00
N ILE A 26 16.04 -5.05 22.81
CA ILE A 26 16.20 -5.69 21.50
C ILE A 26 14.88 -6.28 21.00
N PHE A 27 14.09 -6.92 21.88
CA PHE A 27 12.84 -7.56 21.50
C PHE A 27 11.82 -6.59 20.84
N PRO A 28 11.46 -5.43 21.44
CA PRO A 28 10.55 -4.51 20.79
C PRO A 28 11.12 -3.93 19.49
N ILE A 29 12.44 -3.76 19.37
CA ILE A 29 13.08 -3.32 18.12
C ILE A 29 12.90 -4.38 17.02
N VAL A 30 13.12 -5.66 17.35
CA VAL A 30 12.92 -6.76 16.39
C VAL A 30 11.45 -6.88 15.99
N VAL A 31 10.52 -6.78 16.94
CA VAL A 31 9.07 -6.77 16.67
C VAL A 31 8.68 -5.60 15.78
N ALA A 32 9.19 -4.39 16.07
CA ALA A 32 8.96 -3.21 15.25
C ALA A 32 9.52 -3.38 13.83
N LEU A 33 10.72 -3.95 13.70
CA LEU A 33 11.33 -4.23 12.40
C LEU A 33 10.49 -5.23 11.59
N ILE A 34 10.02 -6.31 12.21
CA ILE A 34 9.15 -7.29 11.54
C ILE A 34 7.85 -6.63 11.10
N GLY A 35 7.20 -5.86 11.97
CA GLY A 35 5.97 -5.15 11.62
C GLY A 35 6.17 -4.14 10.50
N PHE A 36 7.32 -3.46 10.47
CA PHE A 36 7.69 -2.55 9.39
C PHE A 36 7.89 -3.28 8.05
N LEU A 37 8.55 -4.45 8.06
CA LEU A 37 8.69 -5.28 6.86
C LEU A 37 7.32 -5.72 6.34
N VAL A 38 6.44 -6.19 7.23
CA VAL A 38 5.06 -6.57 6.86
C VAL A 38 4.30 -5.38 6.25
N LEU A 39 4.42 -4.19 6.84
CA LEU A 39 3.80 -2.96 6.33
C LEU A 39 4.27 -2.65 4.90
N ILE A 40 5.58 -2.69 4.66
CA ILE A 40 6.15 -2.43 3.33
C ILE A 40 5.70 -3.49 2.34
N SER A 41 5.72 -4.77 2.71
CA SER A 41 5.26 -5.85 1.83
C SER A 41 3.81 -5.65 1.40
N LEU A 42 2.92 -5.30 2.33
CA LEU A 42 1.52 -5.02 2.01
C LEU A 42 1.34 -3.79 1.13
N MET A 43 2.10 -2.72 1.40
CA MET A 43 2.13 -1.51 0.57
C MET A 43 2.54 -1.80 -0.87
N ILE A 44 3.62 -2.57 -1.05
CA ILE A 44 4.13 -2.96 -2.37
C ILE A 44 3.12 -3.85 -3.09
N SER A 45 2.56 -4.86 -2.41
CA SER A 45 1.57 -5.76 -3.00
C SER A 45 0.32 -5.01 -3.45
N THR A 46 -0.24 -4.14 -2.60
CA THR A 46 -1.42 -3.33 -2.95
C THR A 46 -1.12 -2.41 -4.13
N THR A 47 0.07 -1.81 -4.16
CA THR A 47 0.49 -0.97 -5.27
C THR A 47 0.58 -1.75 -6.59
N SER A 48 1.09 -2.98 -6.54
CA SER A 48 1.17 -3.87 -7.70
C SER A 48 -0.21 -4.22 -8.23
N ASP A 49 -1.15 -4.57 -7.34
CA ASP A 49 -2.52 -4.89 -7.71
C ASP A 49 -3.21 -3.68 -8.38
N VAL A 50 -3.06 -2.47 -7.84
CA VAL A 50 -3.62 -1.25 -8.44
C VAL A 50 -3.04 -0.98 -9.84
N GLN A 51 -1.75 -1.27 -10.06
CA GLN A 51 -1.13 -1.17 -11.39
C GLN A 51 -1.70 -2.21 -12.36
N GLN A 52 -1.90 -3.44 -11.91
CA GLN A 52 -2.52 -4.49 -12.73
C GLN A 52 -3.94 -4.09 -13.13
N VAL A 53 -4.74 -3.61 -12.17
CA VAL A 53 -6.10 -3.09 -12.44
C VAL A 53 -6.05 -1.98 -13.48
N ALA A 54 -5.15 -1.00 -13.33
CA ALA A 54 -5.00 0.08 -14.31
C ALA A 54 -4.63 -0.44 -15.71
N HIS A 55 -3.78 -1.46 -15.79
CA HIS A 55 -3.37 -2.07 -17.06
C HIS A 55 -4.51 -2.86 -17.72
N GLU A 56 -5.26 -3.64 -16.94
CA GLU A 56 -6.41 -4.39 -17.46
C GLU A 56 -7.53 -3.47 -17.92
N LEU A 57 -7.78 -2.37 -17.20
CA LEU A 57 -8.72 -1.33 -17.62
C LEU A 57 -8.26 -0.67 -18.92
N ALA A 58 -6.97 -0.36 -19.06
CA ALA A 58 -6.40 0.16 -20.30
C ALA A 58 -6.54 -0.84 -21.46
N ARG A 59 -6.40 -2.14 -21.21
CA ARG A 59 -6.62 -3.17 -22.24
C ARG A 59 -8.08 -3.29 -22.63
N LYS A 60 -9.01 -3.23 -21.67
CA LYS A 60 -10.45 -3.31 -21.93
C LYS A 60 -10.99 -2.04 -22.57
N SER A 61 -10.35 -0.88 -22.38
CA SER A 61 -10.75 0.38 -23.05
C SER A 61 -10.79 0.22 -24.58
N PHE A 62 -9.87 -0.56 -25.15
CA PHE A 62 -9.81 -0.86 -26.58
C PHE A 62 -11.10 -1.50 -27.10
N ARG A 63 -11.72 -2.39 -26.33
CA ARG A 63 -12.99 -3.02 -26.70
C ARG A 63 -14.13 -2.01 -26.81
N HIS A 64 -14.16 -1.04 -25.89
CA HIS A 64 -15.17 0.02 -25.87
C HIS A 64 -14.92 1.08 -26.93
N LEU A 65 -13.65 1.35 -27.25
CA LEU A 65 -13.24 2.36 -28.25
C LEU A 65 -13.33 1.87 -29.70
N ASN A 66 -13.12 0.58 -29.96
CA ASN A 66 -13.34 -0.02 -31.29
C ASN A 66 -14.76 -0.52 -31.52
N GLY A 67 -15.69 -0.22 -30.60
CA GLY A 67 -17.10 -0.51 -30.77
C GLY A 67 -17.76 0.42 -31.81
N SER A 68 -18.93 0.02 -32.31
CA SER A 68 -19.71 0.79 -33.29
C SER A 68 -20.27 2.12 -32.76
N ASN A 69 -20.16 2.39 -31.46
CA ASN A 69 -20.54 3.66 -30.84
C ASN A 69 -19.60 3.97 -29.65
N PRO A 70 -18.43 4.57 -29.89
CA PRO A 70 -17.47 4.85 -28.83
C PRO A 70 -18.05 5.89 -27.85
N PRO A 71 -17.99 5.64 -26.52
CA PRO A 71 -18.50 6.58 -25.53
C PRO A 71 -17.61 7.82 -25.41
N GLU A 72 -18.21 8.98 -25.11
CA GLU A 72 -17.46 10.24 -24.88
C GLU A 72 -16.51 10.16 -23.67
N ASP A 73 -16.86 9.35 -22.66
CA ASP A 73 -16.01 9.01 -21.51
C ASP A 73 -15.90 7.48 -21.34
N VAL A 74 -14.82 6.93 -21.87
CA VAL A 74 -14.51 5.49 -21.80
C VAL A 74 -14.24 5.06 -20.35
N CYS A 75 -13.66 5.94 -19.53
CA CYS A 75 -13.36 5.64 -18.13
C CYS A 75 -14.63 5.49 -17.30
N GLN A 76 -15.68 6.27 -17.60
CA GLN A 76 -16.98 6.11 -16.97
C GLN A 76 -17.61 4.76 -17.32
N LYS A 77 -17.52 4.33 -18.59
CA LYS A 77 -18.06 3.05 -19.04
C LYS A 77 -17.30 1.86 -18.43
N LEU A 78 -15.98 1.93 -18.41
CA LEU A 78 -15.10 0.95 -17.73
C LEU A 78 -15.40 0.85 -16.23
N ARG A 79 -15.67 1.98 -15.57
CA ARG A 79 -16.04 2.01 -14.15
C ARG A 79 -17.34 1.23 -13.90
N GLN A 80 -18.33 1.38 -14.76
CA GLN A 80 -19.65 0.76 -14.61
C GLN A 80 -19.66 -0.72 -14.98
N ASP A 81 -19.00 -1.09 -16.06
CA ASP A 81 -19.15 -2.43 -16.65
C ASP A 81 -18.04 -3.41 -16.24
N ASP A 82 -16.81 -2.92 -16.02
CA ASP A 82 -15.62 -3.77 -15.95
C ASP A 82 -14.89 -3.72 -14.61
N LEU A 83 -15.00 -2.61 -13.86
CA LEU A 83 -14.23 -2.39 -12.64
C LEU A 83 -14.50 -3.42 -11.55
N ALA A 84 -15.77 -3.70 -11.28
CA ALA A 84 -16.15 -4.64 -10.23
C ALA A 84 -15.63 -6.05 -10.53
N GLY A 85 -15.65 -6.47 -11.80
CA GLY A 85 -15.12 -7.77 -12.22
C GLY A 85 -13.60 -7.87 -12.04
N ILE A 86 -12.85 -6.86 -12.50
CA ILE A 86 -11.38 -6.84 -12.38
C ILE A 86 -10.95 -6.81 -10.91
N VAL A 87 -11.60 -5.98 -10.08
CA VAL A 87 -11.23 -5.86 -8.67
C VAL A 87 -11.65 -7.09 -7.86
N SER A 88 -12.70 -7.83 -8.28
CA SER A 88 -13.08 -9.08 -7.61
C SER A 88 -12.02 -10.19 -7.72
N GLU A 89 -11.10 -10.10 -8.67
CA GLU A 89 -9.98 -11.03 -8.83
C GLU A 89 -8.77 -10.65 -7.95
N THR A 90 -8.79 -9.46 -7.33
CA THR A 90 -7.71 -8.98 -6.47
C THR A 90 -8.03 -9.19 -4.99
N LEU A 91 -7.04 -9.60 -4.20
CA LEU A 91 -7.24 -9.93 -2.78
C LEU A 91 -7.10 -8.73 -1.83
N LEU A 92 -6.26 -7.74 -2.20
CA LEU A 92 -5.92 -6.63 -1.32
C LEU A 92 -6.61 -5.32 -1.69
N VAL A 93 -7.12 -5.22 -2.93
CA VAL A 93 -7.73 -4.00 -3.46
C VAL A 93 -9.25 -4.13 -3.37
N ARG A 94 -9.88 -3.09 -2.83
CA ARG A 94 -11.34 -2.98 -2.73
C ARG A 94 -11.90 -2.02 -3.77
N ALA A 95 -12.98 -2.42 -4.43
CA ALA A 95 -13.58 -1.64 -5.52
C ALA A 95 -14.14 -0.30 -5.00
N GLU A 96 -14.62 -0.27 -3.76
CA GLU A 96 -15.20 0.92 -3.12
C GLU A 96 -14.15 1.98 -2.77
N LYS A 97 -12.87 1.59 -2.72
CA LYS A 97 -11.73 2.47 -2.41
C LYS A 97 -11.00 2.93 -3.66
N LEU A 98 -11.38 2.41 -4.82
CA LEU A 98 -10.72 2.62 -6.08
C LEU A 98 -11.54 3.59 -6.94
N THR A 99 -10.93 4.72 -7.28
CA THR A 99 -11.56 5.80 -8.05
C THR A 99 -10.81 5.95 -9.37
N LEU A 100 -11.48 5.67 -10.49
CA LEU A 100 -10.94 6.04 -11.79
C LEU A 100 -11.09 7.55 -11.99
N ARG A 101 -10.12 8.24 -12.58
CA ARG A 101 -10.37 9.61 -13.05
C ARG A 101 -11.15 9.58 -14.36
N PRO A 102 -12.11 10.52 -14.56
CA PRO A 102 -12.81 10.65 -15.84
C PRO A 102 -11.78 10.96 -16.94
N CYS A 103 -11.97 10.36 -18.12
CA CYS A 103 -11.10 10.58 -19.28
C CYS A 103 -11.96 11.01 -20.48
N PRO A 104 -12.44 12.26 -20.49
CA PRO A 104 -13.19 12.78 -21.61
C PRO A 104 -12.30 12.89 -22.85
N SER A 105 -12.86 12.56 -24.02
CA SER A 105 -12.22 12.79 -25.31
C SER A 105 -10.94 11.97 -25.54
N GLN A 106 -10.96 10.69 -25.13
CA GLN A 106 -9.92 9.74 -25.49
C GLN A 106 -10.40 8.76 -26.56
N PRO A 107 -9.54 8.29 -27.48
CA PRO A 107 -8.08 8.52 -27.55
C PRO A 107 -7.66 9.94 -27.91
N ASP A 108 -6.45 10.33 -27.49
CA ASP A 108 -5.85 11.61 -27.90
C ASP A 108 -5.52 11.62 -29.40
N ALA A 109 -5.10 12.78 -29.94
CA ALA A 109 -4.74 12.95 -31.35
C ALA A 109 -3.59 12.02 -31.82
N GLN A 110 -2.92 11.32 -30.91
CA GLN A 110 -1.85 10.37 -31.16
C GLN A 110 -2.28 8.91 -30.91
N GLY A 111 -3.58 8.65 -30.71
CA GLY A 111 -4.12 7.31 -30.46
C GLY A 111 -3.88 6.80 -29.04
N ARG A 112 -3.47 7.65 -28.09
CA ARG A 112 -3.14 7.20 -26.72
C ARG A 112 -4.38 7.21 -25.83
N VAL A 113 -4.52 6.15 -25.04
CA VAL A 113 -5.51 6.03 -23.98
C VAL A 113 -4.80 5.96 -22.64
N THR A 114 -4.97 6.98 -21.80
CA THR A 114 -4.40 7.08 -20.46
C THR A 114 -5.48 6.81 -19.42
N ILE A 115 -5.36 5.68 -18.73
CA ILE A 115 -6.22 5.33 -17.60
C ILE A 115 -5.49 5.70 -16.32
N THR A 116 -6.13 6.51 -15.47
CA THR A 116 -5.61 6.89 -14.16
C THR A 116 -6.53 6.37 -13.07
N VAL A 117 -5.94 5.64 -12.13
CA VAL A 117 -6.60 4.99 -11.00
C VAL A 117 -6.04 5.55 -9.70
N ASP A 118 -6.92 6.05 -8.84
CA ASP A 118 -6.62 6.50 -7.49
C ASP A 118 -7.12 5.43 -6.49
N TYR A 119 -6.26 4.97 -5.59
CA TYR A 119 -6.62 4.03 -4.52
C TYR A 119 -6.43 4.69 -3.15
N ASN A 120 -7.46 4.64 -2.30
CA ASN A 120 -7.45 5.22 -0.97
C ASN A 120 -7.21 4.15 0.11
N PHE A 121 -6.08 4.23 0.82
CA PHE A 121 -5.75 3.33 1.94
C PHE A 121 -6.54 3.65 3.22
N GLY A 122 -7.36 4.70 3.20
CA GLY A 122 -8.19 5.17 4.31
C GLY A 122 -9.07 4.07 4.90
N GLY A 123 -8.82 3.69 6.15
CA GLY A 123 -9.54 2.65 6.89
C GLY A 123 -9.12 1.21 6.58
N ASP A 124 -8.10 1.01 5.73
CA ASP A 124 -7.56 -0.33 5.47
C ASP A 124 -6.58 -0.78 6.56
N PHE A 125 -6.41 -2.11 6.67
CA PHE A 125 -5.46 -2.73 7.59
C PHE A 125 -4.06 -2.13 7.47
N VAL A 126 -3.64 -1.82 6.23
CA VAL A 126 -2.33 -1.21 5.93
C VAL A 126 -2.22 0.18 6.56
N GLN A 127 -3.28 1.00 6.55
CA GLN A 127 -3.27 2.31 7.21
C GLN A 127 -3.28 2.19 8.74
N GLY A 128 -4.02 1.22 9.30
CA GLY A 128 -4.00 0.95 10.75
C GLY A 128 -2.61 0.56 11.23
N LEU A 129 -1.93 -0.32 10.49
CA LEU A 129 -0.55 -0.70 10.75
C LEU A 129 0.40 0.47 10.55
N GLY A 130 0.24 1.24 9.46
CA GLY A 130 1.03 2.45 9.19
C GLY A 130 0.96 3.47 10.32
N ARG A 131 -0.24 3.76 10.85
CA ARG A 131 -0.44 4.67 11.99
C ARG A 131 0.28 4.20 13.25
N SER A 132 0.36 2.87 13.46
CA SER A 132 1.11 2.29 14.58
C SER A 132 2.62 2.57 14.49
N PHE A 133 3.12 2.79 13.27
CA PHE A 133 4.50 3.20 12.98
C PHE A 133 4.65 4.72 12.71
N GLY A 134 3.60 5.52 12.93
CA GLY A 134 3.62 6.97 12.66
C GLY A 134 3.56 7.36 11.18
N VAL A 135 3.17 6.44 10.30
CA VAL A 135 3.07 6.65 8.86
C VAL A 135 1.60 6.83 8.46
N GLU A 136 1.26 7.97 7.87
CA GLU A 136 -0.07 8.20 7.31
C GLU A 136 -0.10 7.82 5.83
N LEU A 137 -0.72 6.68 5.54
CA LEU A 137 -0.97 6.23 4.18
C LEU A 137 -2.20 6.95 3.64
N GLY A 138 -1.97 7.85 2.68
CA GLY A 138 -3.01 8.62 2.00
C GLY A 138 -3.58 7.88 0.79
N THR A 139 -3.64 8.56 -0.35
CA THR A 139 -4.08 7.99 -1.63
C THR A 139 -2.88 7.70 -2.53
N ILE A 140 -2.87 6.56 -3.22
CA ILE A 140 -1.90 6.26 -4.27
C ILE A 140 -2.57 6.40 -5.63
N THR A 141 -1.96 7.20 -6.50
CA THR A 141 -2.37 7.34 -7.90
C THR A 141 -1.45 6.51 -8.79
N ARG A 142 -2.03 5.69 -9.68
CA ARG A 142 -1.32 4.96 -10.73
C ARG A 142 -1.97 5.21 -12.08
N SER A 143 -1.16 5.46 -13.08
CA SER A 143 -1.59 5.63 -14.46
C SER A 143 -0.98 4.57 -15.36
N SER A 144 -1.75 4.16 -16.37
CA SER A 144 -1.29 3.29 -17.45
C SER A 144 -1.69 3.91 -18.79
N VAL A 145 -0.79 3.84 -19.77
CA VAL A 145 -1.03 4.35 -21.13
C VAL A 145 -1.00 3.16 -22.08
N THR A 146 -2.05 3.04 -22.90
CA THR A 146 -2.08 2.14 -24.04
C THR A 146 -2.21 2.93 -25.34
N PHE A 147 -1.82 2.32 -26.45
CA PHE A 147 -1.88 2.90 -27.79
C PHE A 147 -2.90 2.13 -28.63
N LEU A 148 -3.78 2.85 -29.33
CA LEU A 148 -4.72 2.33 -30.32
C LEU A 148 -4.08 2.25 -31.70
#